data_AF-A0A819K8E8-F1
#
_entry.id   AF-A0A819K8E8-F1
#
_cell.length_a   1.000
_cell.length_b   1.000
_cell.length_c   1.000
_cell.angle_alpha   90.00
_cell.angle_beta   90.00
_cell.angle_gamma   90.00
#
_symmetry.space_group_name_H-M   'P 1'
#
loop_
_entity.id
_entity.type
_entity.pdbx_description
1 polymer ?
#
loop_
_entity_poly.entity_id
_entity_poly.type
_entity_poly.pdbx_seq_one_letter_code
_entity_poly.pdbx_strand_id
1 'polypeptide(L)'
;KGDIELNWYLILFAEFLRARGDTLLIYKQMIMSVFHRCIYLIHKDSYEAVASAAKHLLKSLSHVYPMEYQLTVENLDEPFINFLPIRAWGQAVDFDHLQIQFHIPNIDEIDFACEFVETFIYLELRLLNEKCLKISNNERLRSLTFIHHIGIGCFRMVPHIDSEKLPNLISSVVSCDSKYQAQYSIYPKEPKFQENLRMRLLIDIGKLIGKSSMNE
;
A
#
# COMPACT_ATOMS: atom_id res chain seq x y z
N LYS A 1 -15.29 -16.18 20.44
CA LYS A 1 -14.52 -17.07 19.55
C LYS A 1 -14.75 -16.56 18.13
N GLY A 2 -13.70 -16.17 17.41
CA GLY A 2 -13.86 -15.66 16.04
C GLY A 2 -14.42 -16.74 15.11
N ASP A 3 -15.14 -16.32 14.08
CA ASP A 3 -15.60 -17.21 13.01
C ASP A 3 -14.38 -17.63 12.17
N ILE A 4 -14.04 -18.91 12.25
CA ILE A 4 -12.85 -19.48 11.59
C ILE A 4 -13.00 -19.42 10.07
N GLU A 5 -14.21 -19.68 9.58
CA GLU A 5 -14.50 -19.70 8.15
C GLU A 5 -14.41 -18.29 7.56
N LEU A 6 -15.02 -17.30 8.23
CA LEU A 6 -14.87 -15.90 7.83
C LEU A 6 -13.40 -15.47 7.82
N ASN A 7 -12.65 -15.81 8.88
CA ASN A 7 -11.24 -15.44 8.96
C ASN A 7 -10.41 -16.05 7.82
N TRP A 8 -10.70 -17.31 7.45
CA TRP A 8 -10.06 -17.95 6.31
C TRP A 8 -10.36 -17.21 5.00
N TYR A 9 -11.61 -16.83 4.75
CA TYR A 9 -11.98 -16.07 3.54
C TYR A 9 -11.31 -14.68 3.52
N LEU A 10 -11.15 -14.02 4.66
CA LEU A 10 -10.47 -12.72 4.75
C LEU A 10 -8.97 -12.85 4.46
N ILE A 11 -8.33 -13.93 4.90
CA ILE A 11 -6.93 -14.22 4.56
C ILE A 11 -6.80 -14.48 3.05
N LEU A 12 -7.67 -15.31 2.48
CA LEU A 12 -7.68 -15.57 1.04
C LEU A 12 -7.88 -14.28 0.23
N PHE A 13 -8.83 -13.44 0.67
CA PHE A 13 -9.07 -12.12 0.08
C PHE A 13 -7.81 -11.25 0.13
N ALA A 14 -7.11 -11.21 1.27
CA ALA A 14 -5.87 -10.45 1.41
C ALA A 14 -4.79 -10.90 0.41
N GLU A 15 -4.71 -12.19 0.12
CA GLU A 15 -3.77 -12.72 -0.87
C GLU A 15 -4.19 -12.42 -2.31
N PHE A 16 -5.49 -12.46 -2.63
CA PHE A 16 -5.96 -12.06 -3.96
C PHE A 16 -5.64 -10.61 -4.32
N LEU A 17 -5.59 -9.71 -3.34
CA LEU A 17 -5.22 -8.30 -3.59
C LEU A 17 -3.74 -8.09 -3.93
N ARG A 18 -2.92 -9.15 -3.93
CA ARG A 18 -1.56 -9.13 -4.49
C ARG A 18 -1.51 -9.34 -6.01
N ALA A 19 -2.66 -9.58 -6.64
CA ALA A 19 -2.77 -9.67 -8.09
C ALA A 19 -2.37 -8.35 -8.76
N ARG A 20 -2.12 -8.40 -10.08
CA ARG A 20 -1.76 -7.22 -10.87
C ARG A 20 -2.85 -6.15 -10.77
N GLY A 21 -2.44 -4.89 -10.63
CA GLY A 21 -3.36 -3.79 -10.36
C GLY A 21 -4.41 -3.57 -11.46
N ASP A 22 -4.04 -3.81 -12.72
CA ASP A 22 -4.92 -3.74 -13.89
C ASP A 22 -6.05 -4.77 -13.81
N THR A 23 -5.75 -5.98 -13.34
CA THR A 23 -6.75 -7.00 -13.04
C THR A 23 -7.64 -6.58 -11.87
N LEU A 24 -7.08 -5.94 -10.83
CA LEU A 24 -7.85 -5.51 -9.65
C LEU A 24 -8.85 -4.39 -9.97
N LEU A 25 -8.57 -3.53 -10.95
CA LEU A 25 -9.48 -2.47 -11.39
C LEU A 25 -10.86 -3.01 -11.82
N ILE A 26 -10.89 -4.18 -12.47
CA ILE A 26 -12.14 -4.84 -12.89
C ILE A 26 -13.06 -5.09 -11.69
N TYR A 27 -12.48 -5.35 -10.52
CA TYR A 27 -13.19 -5.70 -9.29
C TYR A 27 -13.29 -4.54 -8.29
N LYS A 28 -12.92 -3.31 -8.68
CA LYS A 28 -12.88 -2.11 -7.82
C LYS A 28 -14.09 -1.99 -6.88
N GLN A 29 -15.31 -2.06 -7.43
CA GLN A 29 -16.55 -1.89 -6.65
C GLN A 29 -16.75 -3.01 -5.62
N MET A 30 -16.42 -4.24 -5.99
CA MET A 30 -16.51 -5.39 -5.08
C MET A 30 -15.50 -5.27 -3.95
N ILE A 31 -14.26 -4.89 -4.27
CA ILE A 31 -13.18 -4.67 -3.30
C ILE A 31 -13.60 -3.58 -2.30
N MET A 32 -14.04 -2.41 -2.77
CA MET A 32 -14.51 -1.31 -1.91
C MET A 32 -15.65 -1.76 -0.98
N SER A 33 -16.63 -2.51 -1.50
CA SER A 33 -17.75 -3.04 -0.72
C SER A 33 -17.28 -3.96 0.42
N VAL A 34 -16.30 -4.83 0.17
CA VAL A 34 -15.72 -5.70 1.21
C VAL A 34 -15.07 -4.87 2.30
N PHE A 35 -14.22 -3.89 1.95
CA PHE A 35 -13.58 -3.03 2.95
C PHE A 35 -14.59 -2.22 3.78
N HIS A 36 -15.63 -1.66 3.15
CA HIS A 36 -16.69 -0.95 3.86
C HIS A 36 -17.40 -1.82 4.91
N ARG A 37 -17.58 -3.11 4.65
CA ARG A 37 -18.21 -4.05 5.59
C ARG A 37 -17.24 -4.51 6.67
N CYS A 38 -15.97 -4.72 6.31
CA CYS A 38 -15.00 -5.36 7.18
C CYS A 38 -14.21 -4.38 8.08
N ILE A 39 -14.24 -3.07 7.81
CA ILE A 39 -13.50 -2.08 8.61
C ILE A 39 -13.94 -2.03 10.08
N TYR A 40 -15.18 -2.39 10.37
CA TYR A 40 -15.75 -2.38 11.72
C TYR A 40 -15.53 -3.67 12.51
N LEU A 41 -14.82 -4.67 11.96
CA LEU A 41 -14.57 -5.95 12.64
C LEU A 41 -13.83 -5.75 13.96
N ILE A 42 -14.27 -6.48 14.99
CA ILE A 42 -13.73 -6.35 16.36
C ILE A 42 -12.62 -7.39 16.61
N HIS A 43 -12.72 -8.56 15.96
CA HIS A 43 -11.78 -9.66 16.17
C HIS A 43 -10.41 -9.35 15.57
N LYS A 44 -9.36 -9.49 16.39
CA LYS A 44 -7.98 -9.10 16.06
C LYS A 44 -7.49 -9.70 14.74
N ASP A 45 -7.52 -11.02 14.63
CA ASP A 45 -6.96 -11.69 13.46
C ASP A 45 -7.70 -11.30 12.17
N SER A 46 -9.00 -11.00 12.30
CA SER A 46 -9.87 -10.69 11.17
C SER A 46 -9.67 -9.26 10.67
N TYR A 47 -9.60 -8.26 11.57
CA TYR A 47 -9.26 -6.91 11.13
C TYR A 47 -7.80 -6.80 10.67
N GLU A 48 -6.88 -7.58 11.25
CA GLU A 48 -5.48 -7.61 10.83
C GLU A 48 -5.34 -8.16 9.41
N ALA A 49 -6.08 -9.23 9.08
CA ALA A 49 -6.13 -9.77 7.72
C ALA A 49 -6.66 -8.72 6.72
N VAL A 50 -7.72 -8.00 7.08
CA VAL A 50 -8.30 -6.95 6.23
C VAL A 50 -7.34 -5.76 6.10
N ALA A 51 -6.68 -5.33 7.18
CA ALA A 51 -5.67 -4.28 7.12
C ALA A 51 -4.49 -4.69 6.23
N SER A 52 -4.04 -5.96 6.31
CA SER A 52 -3.03 -6.50 5.41
C SER A 52 -3.50 -6.51 3.95
N ALA A 53 -4.77 -6.83 3.70
CA ALA A 53 -5.40 -6.73 2.38
C ALA A 53 -5.31 -5.29 1.84
N ALA A 54 -5.62 -4.27 2.66
CA ALA A 54 -5.52 -2.87 2.25
C ALA A 54 -4.09 -2.49 1.83
N LYS A 55 -3.09 -2.94 2.60
CA LYS A 55 -1.68 -2.77 2.25
C LYS A 55 -1.33 -3.45 0.93
N HIS A 56 -1.77 -4.69 0.71
CA HIS A 56 -1.51 -5.41 -0.54
C HIS A 56 -2.14 -4.71 -1.74
N LEU A 57 -3.41 -4.32 -1.64
CA LEU A 57 -4.12 -3.57 -2.68
C LEU A 57 -3.36 -2.32 -3.08
N LEU A 58 -3.00 -1.47 -2.11
CA LEU A 58 -2.31 -0.21 -2.38
C LEU A 58 -0.93 -0.46 -2.99
N LYS A 59 -0.22 -1.52 -2.59
CA LYS A 59 1.04 -1.89 -3.23
C LYS A 59 0.83 -2.30 -4.68
N SER A 60 -0.12 -3.17 -4.95
CA SER A 60 -0.44 -3.67 -6.29
C SER A 60 -0.84 -2.54 -7.25
N LEU A 61 -1.51 -1.50 -6.75
CA LEU A 61 -1.96 -0.34 -7.55
C LEU A 61 -0.91 0.77 -7.71
N SER A 62 0.10 0.85 -6.83
CA SER A 62 0.99 2.03 -6.77
C SER A 62 2.49 1.73 -6.88
N HIS A 63 2.88 0.46 -6.91
CA HIS A 63 4.28 0.06 -7.00
C HIS A 63 4.63 -0.44 -8.39
N VAL A 64 5.90 -0.26 -8.77
CA VAL A 64 6.48 -0.94 -9.93
C VAL A 64 7.01 -2.29 -9.48
N TYR A 65 6.60 -3.37 -10.14
CA TYR A 65 7.02 -4.73 -9.85
C TYR A 65 7.06 -5.57 -11.14
N PRO A 66 7.90 -6.61 -11.21
CA PRO A 66 7.91 -7.51 -12.36
C PRO A 66 6.58 -8.26 -12.47
N MET A 67 6.02 -8.34 -13.68
CA MET A 67 4.79 -9.10 -13.96
C MET A 67 5.09 -10.59 -14.11
N GLU A 68 6.27 -10.91 -14.61
CA GLU A 68 6.68 -12.27 -14.92
C GLU A 68 8.05 -12.54 -14.33
N TYR A 69 8.23 -13.79 -13.90
CA TYR A 69 9.48 -14.30 -13.33
C TYR A 69 10.06 -15.43 -14.19
N GLN A 70 9.70 -15.44 -15.48
CA GLN A 70 10.19 -16.43 -16.42
C GLN A 70 11.69 -16.25 -16.61
N LEU A 71 12.42 -17.36 -16.52
CA LEU A 71 13.86 -17.44 -16.78
C LEU A 71 14.13 -17.95 -18.20
N THR A 72 13.20 -17.70 -19.13
CA THR A 72 13.28 -18.13 -20.53
C THR A 72 12.82 -16.98 -21.40
N VAL A 73 13.51 -16.75 -22.52
CA VAL A 73 13.11 -15.76 -23.55
C VAL A 73 12.03 -16.34 -24.47
N GLU A 74 11.91 -17.67 -24.51
CA GLU A 74 10.95 -18.40 -25.32
C GLU A 74 9.54 -18.29 -24.73
N ASN A 75 8.55 -18.13 -25.61
CA ASN A 75 7.14 -18.04 -25.21
C ASN A 75 6.60 -19.44 -24.87
N LEU A 76 6.42 -19.71 -23.57
CA LEU A 76 5.91 -20.98 -23.08
C LEU A 76 4.44 -21.23 -23.41
N ASP A 77 3.68 -20.19 -23.80
CA ASP A 77 2.28 -20.29 -24.19
C ASP A 77 2.10 -20.70 -25.66
N GLU A 78 3.19 -20.87 -26.41
CA GLU A 78 3.10 -21.38 -27.77
C GLU A 78 2.59 -22.83 -27.81
N PRO A 79 1.74 -23.18 -28.80
CA PRO A 79 1.26 -24.54 -28.95
C PRO A 79 2.42 -25.54 -29.05
N PHE A 80 2.28 -26.71 -28.42
CA PHE A 80 3.33 -27.74 -28.39
C PHE A 80 3.76 -28.29 -29.76
N ILE A 81 2.99 -27.97 -30.81
CA ILE A 81 3.33 -28.28 -32.20
C ILE A 81 4.51 -27.41 -32.68
N ASN A 82 4.58 -26.16 -32.22
CA ASN A 82 5.59 -25.19 -32.64
C ASN A 82 6.80 -25.20 -31.71
N PHE A 83 6.58 -25.43 -30.42
CA PHE A 83 7.62 -25.36 -29.41
C PHE A 83 7.40 -26.38 -28.29
N LEU A 84 8.47 -27.10 -27.89
CA LEU A 84 8.42 -28.04 -26.78
C LEU A 84 9.15 -27.45 -25.57
N PRO A 85 8.46 -27.07 -24.47
CA PRO A 85 9.05 -26.43 -23.30
C PRO A 85 10.22 -27.20 -22.67
N ILE A 86 10.25 -28.53 -22.80
CA ILE A 86 11.36 -29.35 -22.29
C ILE A 86 12.71 -29.00 -22.93
N ARG A 87 12.73 -28.36 -24.11
CA ARG A 87 13.96 -27.94 -24.78
C ARG A 87 14.62 -26.72 -24.11
N ALA A 88 13.85 -25.93 -23.35
CA ALA A 88 14.34 -24.78 -22.60
C ALA A 88 14.84 -25.13 -21.19
N TRP A 89 14.73 -26.40 -20.77
CA TRP A 89 15.05 -26.78 -19.40
C TRP A 89 16.54 -26.58 -19.08
N GLY A 90 16.81 -25.80 -18.04
CA GLY A 90 18.17 -25.51 -17.58
C GLY A 90 18.97 -24.62 -18.53
N GLN A 91 18.32 -24.00 -19.53
CA GLN A 91 18.99 -23.05 -20.40
C GLN A 91 19.36 -21.79 -19.61
N ALA A 92 20.64 -21.41 -19.67
CA ALA A 92 21.09 -20.15 -19.09
C ALA A 92 20.57 -18.98 -19.94
N VAL A 93 20.05 -17.94 -19.29
CA VAL A 93 19.64 -16.70 -19.93
C VAL A 93 20.72 -15.66 -19.78
N ASP A 94 20.99 -14.97 -20.87
CA ASP A 94 21.84 -13.79 -20.86
C ASP A 94 21.11 -12.61 -20.21
N PHE A 95 21.71 -12.04 -19.17
CA PHE A 95 21.15 -10.91 -18.43
C PHE A 95 20.96 -9.68 -19.31
N ASP A 96 21.80 -9.49 -20.34
CA ASP A 96 21.69 -8.37 -21.27
C ASP A 96 20.48 -8.52 -22.22
N HIS A 97 19.99 -9.75 -22.40
CA HIS A 97 18.83 -10.07 -23.24
C HIS A 97 17.56 -10.36 -22.42
N LEU A 98 17.61 -10.22 -21.10
CA LEU A 98 16.47 -10.51 -20.23
C LEU A 98 15.39 -9.42 -20.37
N GLN A 99 14.28 -9.77 -21.02
CA GLN A 99 13.13 -8.89 -21.20
C GLN A 99 12.19 -8.97 -20.00
N ILE A 100 12.57 -8.33 -18.89
CA ILE A 100 11.66 -8.24 -17.73
C ILE A 100 10.53 -7.27 -18.04
N GLN A 101 9.31 -7.77 -18.04
CA GLN A 101 8.13 -6.92 -18.10
C GLN A 101 7.80 -6.40 -16.70
N PHE A 102 7.78 -5.08 -16.55
CA PHE A 102 7.37 -4.44 -15.32
C PHE A 102 5.93 -3.94 -15.44
N HIS A 103 5.17 -4.15 -14.38
CA HIS A 103 3.94 -3.42 -14.16
C HIS A 103 4.29 -1.99 -13.78
N ILE A 104 3.72 -1.02 -14.50
CA ILE A 104 3.82 0.41 -14.19
C ILE A 104 2.40 0.91 -13.91
N PRO A 105 2.15 1.52 -12.73
CA PRO A 105 0.84 2.04 -12.38
C PRO A 105 0.28 3.03 -13.40
N ASN A 106 -0.93 2.76 -13.88
CA ASN A 106 -1.66 3.62 -14.80
C ASN A 106 -2.51 4.67 -14.04
N ILE A 107 -3.17 5.56 -14.78
CA ILE A 107 -3.95 6.67 -14.21
C ILE A 107 -5.13 6.15 -13.37
N ASP A 108 -5.84 5.13 -13.84
CA ASP A 108 -7.01 4.58 -13.17
C ASP A 108 -6.63 3.85 -11.86
N GLU A 109 -5.47 3.19 -11.85
CA GLU A 109 -4.92 2.54 -10.64
C GLU A 109 -4.56 3.56 -9.57
N ILE A 110 -3.90 4.65 -9.96
CA ILE A 110 -3.55 5.74 -9.06
C ILE A 110 -4.79 6.45 -8.53
N ASP A 111 -5.78 6.70 -9.39
CA ASP A 111 -7.04 7.32 -8.97
C ASP A 111 -7.82 6.41 -8.02
N PHE A 112 -7.84 5.09 -8.27
CA PHE A 112 -8.43 4.13 -7.34
C PHE A 112 -7.67 4.08 -6.01
N ALA A 113 -6.34 4.05 -6.02
CA ALA A 113 -5.55 4.04 -4.80
C ALA A 113 -5.75 5.34 -3.99
N CYS A 114 -5.86 6.50 -4.65
CA CYS A 114 -6.17 7.77 -3.99
C CYS A 114 -7.56 7.73 -3.35
N GLU A 115 -8.58 7.31 -4.09
CA GLU A 115 -9.96 7.15 -3.59
C GLU A 115 -10.02 6.22 -2.37
N PHE A 116 -9.30 5.09 -2.42
CA PHE A 116 -9.24 4.13 -1.33
C PHE A 116 -8.64 4.75 -0.06
N VAL A 117 -7.49 5.42 -0.20
CA VAL A 117 -6.84 6.11 0.91
C VAL A 117 -7.76 7.17 1.49
N GLU A 118 -8.37 8.02 0.64
CA GLU A 118 -9.27 9.08 1.08
C GLU A 118 -10.50 8.54 1.82
N THR A 119 -11.02 7.39 1.39
CA THR A 119 -12.20 6.78 1.99
C THR A 119 -11.91 6.21 3.37
N PHE A 120 -10.82 5.44 3.51
CA PHE A 120 -10.60 4.64 4.71
C PHE A 120 -9.66 5.29 5.74
N ILE A 121 -8.61 6.00 5.31
CA ILE A 121 -7.66 6.57 6.27
C ILE A 121 -8.28 7.75 7.04
N TYR A 122 -9.01 8.63 6.36
CA TYR A 122 -9.64 9.79 7.00
C TYR A 122 -10.80 9.38 7.88
N LEU A 123 -11.50 8.29 7.56
CA LEU A 123 -12.54 7.72 8.42
C LEU A 123 -11.96 7.32 9.78
N GLU A 124 -10.86 6.57 9.80
CA GLU A 124 -10.22 6.12 11.03
C GLU A 124 -9.53 7.28 11.79
N LEU A 125 -8.92 8.23 11.08
CA LEU A 125 -8.34 9.43 11.71
C LEU A 125 -9.39 10.29 12.40
N ARG A 126 -10.56 10.51 11.78
CA ARG A 126 -11.67 11.25 12.39
C ARG A 126 -12.17 10.51 13.64
N LEU A 127 -12.35 9.20 13.55
CA LEU A 127 -12.76 8.35 14.68
C LEU A 127 -11.81 8.52 15.88
N LEU A 128 -10.49 8.45 15.65
CA LEU A 128 -9.50 8.64 16.70
C LEU A 128 -9.48 10.09 17.24
N ASN A 129 -9.54 11.10 16.37
CA ASN A 129 -9.49 12.49 16.82
C ASN A 129 -10.68 12.87 17.71
N GLU A 130 -11.89 12.43 17.35
CA GLU A 130 -13.14 12.81 18.01
C GLU A 130 -13.49 11.91 19.20
N LYS A 131 -13.20 10.61 19.09
CA LYS A 131 -13.73 9.61 20.03
C LYS A 131 -12.66 8.75 20.71
N CYS A 132 -11.36 9.01 20.55
CA CYS A 132 -10.29 8.17 21.12
C CYS A 132 -10.49 7.83 22.61
N LEU A 133 -10.93 8.77 23.45
CA LEU A 133 -11.17 8.51 24.88
C LEU A 133 -12.48 7.75 25.18
N LYS A 134 -13.41 7.70 24.23
CA LYS A 134 -14.73 7.07 24.38
C LYS A 134 -14.78 5.64 23.82
N ILE A 135 -13.89 5.31 22.90
CA ILE A 135 -13.83 3.98 22.28
C ILE A 135 -12.93 3.03 23.07
N SER A 136 -13.17 1.74 22.94
CA SER A 136 -12.41 0.69 23.62
C SER A 136 -10.95 0.64 23.14
N ASN A 137 -10.07 0.04 23.95
CA ASN A 137 -8.67 -0.20 23.55
C ASN A 137 -8.57 -1.04 22.27
N ASN A 138 -9.48 -2.00 22.09
CA ASN A 138 -9.51 -2.85 20.90
C ASN A 138 -9.90 -2.07 19.65
N GLU A 139 -10.88 -1.16 19.75
CA GLU A 139 -11.24 -0.28 18.63
C GLU A 139 -10.12 0.70 18.28
N ARG A 140 -9.45 1.28 19.30
CA ARG A 140 -8.26 2.12 19.07
C ARG A 140 -7.17 1.36 18.34
N LEU A 141 -6.86 0.15 18.80
CA LEU A 141 -5.85 -0.71 18.18
C LEU A 141 -6.22 -1.02 16.73
N ARG A 142 -7.48 -1.40 16.47
CA ARG A 142 -7.99 -1.64 15.12
C ARG A 142 -7.78 -0.43 14.20
N SER A 143 -8.21 0.75 14.64
CA SER A 143 -8.06 1.99 13.87
C SER A 143 -6.60 2.29 13.55
N LEU A 144 -5.72 2.15 14.54
CA LEU A 144 -4.27 2.33 14.35
C LEU A 144 -3.68 1.27 13.41
N THR A 145 -4.12 0.01 13.48
CA THR A 145 -3.70 -1.06 12.58
C THR A 145 -4.05 -0.73 11.13
N PHE A 146 -5.26 -0.24 10.87
CA PHE A 146 -5.67 0.19 9.52
C PHE A 146 -4.84 1.38 9.04
N ILE A 147 -4.70 2.42 9.86
CA ILE A 147 -3.89 3.60 9.52
C ILE A 147 -2.45 3.19 9.19
N HIS A 148 -1.84 2.31 9.99
CA HIS A 148 -0.49 1.81 9.79
C HIS A 148 -0.36 1.05 8.46
N HIS A 149 -1.25 0.09 8.20
CA HIS A 149 -1.20 -0.72 6.99
C HIS A 149 -1.48 0.08 5.72
N ILE A 150 -2.48 0.97 5.75
CA ILE A 150 -2.80 1.86 4.63
C ILE A 150 -1.62 2.81 4.38
N GLY A 151 -1.06 3.41 5.42
CA GLY A 151 0.10 4.29 5.33
C GLY A 151 1.34 3.60 4.73
N ILE A 152 1.60 2.35 5.12
CA ILE A 152 2.65 1.53 4.49
C ILE A 152 2.29 1.18 3.04
N GLY A 153 1.02 0.95 2.72
CA GLY A 153 0.59 0.61 1.37
C GLY A 153 0.77 1.78 0.40
N CYS A 154 0.37 2.99 0.79
CA CYS A 154 0.39 4.17 -0.06
C CYS A 154 1.68 4.99 0.04
N PHE A 155 2.71 4.53 0.77
CA PHE A 155 3.87 5.36 1.08
C PHE A 155 4.56 5.95 -0.16
N ARG A 156 4.58 5.24 -1.29
CA ARG A 156 5.18 5.73 -2.54
C ARG A 156 4.39 6.87 -3.19
N MET A 157 3.09 6.93 -2.94
CA MET A 157 2.21 7.96 -3.51
C MET A 157 2.28 9.27 -2.73
N VAL A 158 2.59 9.22 -1.43
CA VAL A 158 2.57 10.42 -0.59
C VAL A 158 3.87 11.22 -0.79
N PRO A 159 3.79 12.54 -1.00
CA PRO A 159 4.98 13.40 -1.12
C PRO A 159 5.74 13.48 0.21
N HIS A 160 7.02 13.86 0.14
CA HIS A 160 7.84 14.07 1.34
C HIS A 160 7.28 15.23 2.18
N ILE A 161 7.69 15.24 3.45
CA ILE A 161 7.41 16.38 4.32
C ILE A 161 8.44 17.45 3.96
N ASP A 162 7.96 18.59 3.47
CA ASP A 162 8.78 19.77 3.29
C ASP A 162 9.08 20.35 4.69
N SER A 163 10.17 19.90 5.30
CA SER A 163 10.64 20.49 6.56
C SER A 163 11.50 21.70 6.26
N GLU A 164 11.25 22.81 6.96
CA GLU A 164 12.20 23.92 7.02
C GLU A 164 13.57 23.40 7.46
N LYS A 165 14.64 23.86 6.79
CA LYS A 165 16.00 23.50 7.16
C LYS A 165 16.21 23.89 8.62
N LEU A 166 16.45 22.91 9.49
CA LEU A 166 16.70 23.14 10.90
C LEU A 166 17.87 24.14 11.05
N PRO A 167 17.60 25.35 11.57
CA PRO A 167 18.63 26.36 11.67
C PRO A 167 19.69 25.92 12.68
N ASN A 168 20.95 26.27 12.41
CA ASN A 168 22.09 26.12 13.33
C ASN A 168 22.52 24.69 13.68
N LEU A 169 22.17 23.67 12.87
CA LEU A 169 22.71 22.31 13.07
C LEU A 169 24.23 22.26 12.83
N ILE A 170 24.69 22.72 11.66
CA ILE A 170 26.10 22.75 11.28
C ILE A 170 26.29 23.91 10.27
N SER A 171 27.31 24.76 10.48
CA SER A 171 27.76 25.71 9.46
C SER A 171 28.58 24.98 8.40
N SER A 172 27.93 24.44 7.37
CA SER A 172 28.64 23.82 6.25
C SER A 172 29.07 24.89 5.24
N VAL A 173 30.34 24.84 4.83
CA VAL A 173 30.90 25.66 3.74
C VAL A 173 30.59 25.03 2.36
N VAL A 174 30.02 23.82 2.33
CA VAL A 174 29.68 23.05 1.12
C VAL A 174 28.18 22.76 1.12
N SER A 175 27.55 22.75 -0.06
CA SER A 175 26.11 22.46 -0.13
C SER A 175 25.78 21.07 0.42
N CYS A 176 24.93 21.04 1.44
CA CYS A 176 24.37 19.82 2.04
C CYS A 176 23.02 19.49 1.41
N ASP A 177 22.97 19.39 0.07
CA ASP A 177 21.76 18.95 -0.61
C ASP A 177 21.72 17.41 -0.67
N SER A 178 20.52 16.85 -0.53
CA SER A 178 20.33 15.42 -0.78
C SER A 178 20.63 15.12 -2.25
N LYS A 179 21.71 14.39 -2.51
CA LYS A 179 22.06 13.91 -3.87
C LYS A 179 21.14 12.79 -4.37
N TYR A 180 20.26 12.28 -3.52
CA TYR A 180 19.37 11.16 -3.83
C TYR A 180 17.96 11.67 -4.07
N GLN A 181 17.46 11.45 -5.29
CA GLN A 181 16.03 11.47 -5.57
C GLN A 181 15.39 10.28 -4.86
N ALA A 182 14.68 10.54 -3.75
CA ALA A 182 14.06 9.49 -2.95
C ALA A 182 12.84 8.84 -3.65
N GLN A 183 12.23 9.53 -4.62
CA GLN A 183 11.10 9.08 -5.43
C GLN A 183 11.36 9.45 -6.89
N TYR A 184 11.47 8.45 -7.77
CA TYR A 184 11.35 8.67 -9.20
C TYR A 184 9.88 8.96 -9.53
N SER A 185 9.64 9.90 -10.46
CA SER A 185 8.30 10.13 -11.02
C SER A 185 7.91 8.94 -11.90
N ILE A 186 7.50 7.85 -11.24
CA ILE A 186 7.03 6.61 -11.89
C ILE A 186 5.56 6.68 -12.29
N TYR A 187 4.85 7.72 -11.87
CA TYR A 187 3.43 7.86 -12.10
C TYR A 187 3.14 8.70 -13.34
N PRO A 188 2.17 8.29 -14.18
CA PRO A 188 1.72 9.11 -15.31
C PRO A 188 1.00 10.38 -14.85
N LYS A 189 0.53 10.40 -13.60
CA LYS A 189 -0.17 11.49 -12.94
C LYS A 189 0.27 11.55 -11.49
N GLU A 190 0.64 12.74 -11.02
CA GLU A 190 0.96 12.94 -9.62
C GLU A 190 -0.25 12.60 -8.73
N PRO A 191 -0.09 11.71 -7.73
CA PRO A 191 -1.15 11.41 -6.77
C PRO A 191 -1.60 12.69 -6.06
N LYS A 192 -2.90 12.99 -6.16
CA LYS A 192 -3.50 14.16 -5.51
C LYS A 192 -4.30 13.71 -4.31
N PHE A 193 -3.86 14.13 -3.13
CA PHE A 193 -4.58 14.00 -1.88
C PHE A 193 -5.09 15.38 -1.44
N GLN A 194 -6.16 15.41 -0.64
CA GLN A 194 -6.68 16.65 -0.02
C GLN A 194 -5.60 17.45 0.73
N GLU A 195 -4.67 16.76 1.40
CA GLU A 195 -3.54 17.35 2.12
C GLU A 195 -2.34 16.39 2.09
N ASN A 196 -1.16 16.84 2.50
CA ASN A 196 0.00 15.95 2.64
C ASN A 196 -0.28 14.92 3.74
N LEU A 197 -0.58 13.69 3.34
CA LEU A 197 -0.99 12.63 4.25
C LEU A 197 0.07 12.31 5.31
N ARG A 198 1.36 12.40 4.98
CA ARG A 198 2.45 12.20 5.96
C ARG A 198 2.41 13.26 7.06
N MET A 199 2.24 14.53 6.68
CA MET A 199 2.07 15.62 7.65
C MET A 199 0.82 15.43 8.49
N ARG A 200 -0.29 15.05 7.87
CA ARG A 200 -1.55 14.85 8.60
C ARG A 200 -1.43 13.73 9.63
N LEU A 201 -0.86 12.59 9.25
CA LEU A 201 -0.61 11.47 10.14
C LEU A 201 0.33 11.88 11.29
N LEU A 202 1.40 12.62 11.00
CA LEU A 202 2.32 13.11 12.02
C LEU A 202 1.60 13.98 13.07
N ILE A 203 0.79 14.93 12.63
CA ILE A 203 0.04 15.84 13.51
C ILE A 203 -0.97 15.06 14.37
N ASP A 204 -1.79 14.21 13.75
CA ASP A 204 -2.88 13.55 14.45
C ASP A 204 -2.38 12.44 15.39
N ILE A 205 -1.37 11.66 14.98
CA ILE A 205 -0.73 10.70 15.87
C ILE A 205 0.02 11.42 17.00
N GLY A 206 0.69 12.55 16.71
CA GLY A 206 1.32 13.38 17.74
C GLY A 206 0.34 13.86 18.82
N LYS A 207 -0.86 14.31 18.42
CA LYS A 207 -1.94 14.66 19.36
C LYS A 207 -2.40 13.45 20.19
N LEU A 208 -2.49 12.26 19.59
CA LEU A 208 -2.89 11.05 20.31
C LEU A 208 -1.86 10.66 21.37
N ILE A 209 -0.57 10.76 21.07
CA ILE A 209 0.52 10.50 22.03
C ILE A 209 0.48 11.53 23.16
N GLY A 210 0.35 12.83 22.83
CA GLY A 210 0.28 13.90 23.84
C GLY A 210 -0.95 13.82 24.75
N LYS A 211 -2.08 13.32 24.26
CA LYS A 211 -3.28 13.03 25.08
C LYS A 211 -3.05 11.87 26.05
N SER A 212 -2.16 10.93 25.72
CA SER A 212 -1.80 9.82 26.61
C SER A 212 -0.95 10.30 27.79
N SER A 213 -0.04 11.26 27.57
CA SER A 213 0.85 11.79 28.62
C SER A 213 0.18 12.74 29.62
N MET A 214 -1.05 13.20 29.36
CA MET A 214 -1.83 14.02 30.31
C MET A 214 -2.70 13.17 31.25
N ASN A 215 -2.76 11.84 31.06
CA ASN A 215 -3.57 10.92 31.84
C ASN A 215 -2.74 9.97 32.73
N GLU A 216 -1.42 10.21 32.84
CA GLU A 216 -0.53 9.60 33.85
C GLU A 216 -0.16 10.65 34.91
#